data_AF-A0A3D0P076-F1
#
_entry.id   AF-A0A3D0P076-F1
#
_cell.length_a   1.000
_cell.length_b   1.000
_cell.length_c   1.000
_cell.angle_alpha   90.00
_cell.angle_beta   90.00
_cell.angle_gamma   90.00
#
_symmetry.space_group_name_H-M   'P 1'
#
loop_
_entity.id
_entity.type
_entity.pdbx_description
1 polymer ?
#
loop_
_entity_poly.entity_id
_entity_poly.type
_entity_poly.pdbx_seq_one_letter_code
_entity_poly.pdbx_strand_id
1 'polypeptide(L)'
;MTEETELLEDEVNLSEIDPPAIDSKYRRIILAAQRSKQLQRGALPRVDVDPRKIKPTRIALKEFEERKVNFSFTDQDEEAAA
;
A
#
# COMPACT_ATOMS: atom_id res chain seq x y z
N MET A 1 43.46 -10.25 -15.80
CA MET A 1 42.64 -10.87 -14.76
C MET A 1 41.28 -10.21 -14.91
N THR A 2 40.38 -10.88 -15.62
CA THR A 2 38.99 -10.47 -15.78
C THR A 2 38.31 -10.73 -14.44
N GLU A 3 37.99 -9.68 -13.69
CA GLU A 3 37.17 -9.80 -12.50
C GLU A 3 35.72 -9.93 -12.95
N GLU A 4 35.34 -11.19 -13.18
CA GLU A 4 33.98 -11.66 -13.37
C GLU A 4 33.19 -11.49 -12.06
N THR A 5 32.05 -10.81 -12.18
CA THR A 5 30.76 -11.15 -11.58
C THR A 5 30.70 -11.57 -10.11
N GLU A 6 30.19 -10.68 -9.26
CA GLU A 6 29.24 -11.02 -8.17
C GLU A 6 28.24 -9.86 -8.05
N LEU A 7 27.19 -9.81 -8.86
CA LEU A 7 25.85 -10.33 -8.55
C LEU A 7 25.34 -9.94 -7.16
N LEU A 8 24.78 -8.74 -7.05
CA LEU A 8 23.66 -8.45 -6.16
C LEU A 8 22.69 -7.51 -6.90
N GLU A 9 22.17 -8.00 -8.03
CA GLU A 9 20.91 -7.51 -8.56
C GLU A 9 19.82 -8.13 -7.69
N ASP A 10 19.54 -7.51 -6.56
CA ASP A 10 18.27 -7.71 -5.86
C ASP A 10 17.18 -7.11 -6.77
N GLU A 11 16.79 -7.86 -7.80
CA GLU A 11 15.52 -7.68 -8.48
C GLU A 11 14.42 -7.93 -7.44
N VAL A 12 14.07 -6.86 -6.71
CA VAL A 12 12.86 -6.79 -5.89
C VAL A 12 11.68 -7.05 -6.81
N ASN A 13 11.23 -8.30 -6.79
CA ASN A 13 10.09 -8.81 -7.50
C ASN A 13 8.87 -7.94 -7.15
N LEU A 14 8.52 -7.00 -8.04
CA LEU A 14 7.46 -5.98 -7.85
C LEU A 14 6.05 -6.59 -7.79
N SER A 15 5.94 -7.92 -7.83
CA SER A 15 4.74 -8.66 -8.19
C SER A 15 3.98 -9.28 -7.02
N GLU A 16 4.57 -9.41 -5.82
CA GLU A 16 3.86 -10.01 -4.67
C GLU A 16 4.16 -9.28 -3.36
N ILE A 17 3.69 -8.03 -3.27
CA ILE A 17 3.57 -7.37 -1.96
C ILE A 17 2.17 -7.69 -1.43
N ASP A 18 2.06 -8.71 -0.57
CA ASP A 18 0.83 -9.00 0.17
C ASP A 18 0.67 -7.94 1.27
N PRO A 19 -0.27 -6.99 1.15
CA PRO A 19 -0.43 -5.97 2.17
C PRO A 19 -0.91 -6.62 3.48
N PRO A 20 -0.44 -6.12 4.64
CA PRO A 20 -0.77 -6.71 5.92
C PRO A 20 -2.28 -6.74 6.17
N ALA A 21 -2.75 -7.81 6.82
CA ALA A 21 -4.16 -7.94 7.17
C ALA A 21 -4.57 -6.85 8.19
N ILE A 22 -5.67 -6.15 7.92
CA ILE A 22 -6.22 -5.16 8.85
C ILE A 22 -6.96 -5.90 9.96
N ASP A 23 -6.39 -5.92 11.15
CA ASP A 23 -6.90 -6.61 12.34
C ASP A 23 -8.10 -5.90 12.99
N SER A 24 -8.18 -4.58 12.92
CA SER A 24 -9.20 -3.76 13.61
C SER A 24 -10.13 -3.00 12.66
N LYS A 25 -11.44 -3.03 12.98
CA LYS A 25 -12.47 -2.23 12.27
C LYS A 25 -12.13 -0.73 12.26
N TYR A 26 -11.58 -0.21 13.36
CA TYR A 26 -11.21 1.20 13.46
C TYR A 26 -9.99 1.53 12.59
N ARG A 27 -8.99 0.64 12.55
CA ARG A 27 -7.80 0.82 11.69
C ARG A 27 -8.18 0.86 10.22
N ARG A 28 -9.14 0.02 9.79
CA ARG A 28 -9.67 0.09 8.42
C ARG A 28 -10.24 1.46 8.06
N ILE A 29 -10.97 2.09 8.98
CA ILE A 29 -11.55 3.42 8.73
C ILE A 29 -10.46 4.49 8.63
N ILE A 30 -9.46 4.46 9.53
CA ILE A 30 -8.35 5.43 9.52
C ILE A 30 -7.54 5.30 8.24
N LEU A 31 -7.17 4.08 7.85
CA LEU A 31 -6.43 3.80 6.62
C LEU A 31 -7.21 4.23 5.36
N ALA A 32 -8.50 3.91 5.30
CA ALA A 32 -9.38 4.35 4.21
C ALA A 32 -9.49 5.89 4.15
N ALA A 33 -9.57 6.57 5.28
CA ALA A 33 -9.60 8.02 5.36
C ALA A 33 -8.29 8.65 4.86
N GLN A 34 -7.14 8.12 5.32
CA GLN A 34 -5.83 8.56 4.87
C GLN A 34 -5.65 8.36 3.36
N ARG A 35 -6.05 7.19 2.83
CA ARG A 35 -5.98 6.92 1.40
C ARG A 35 -6.92 7.82 0.59
N SER A 36 -8.14 8.06 1.09
CA SER A 36 -9.07 9.01 0.47
C SER A 36 -8.48 10.42 0.39
N LYS A 37 -7.72 10.86 1.40
CA LYS A 37 -7.01 12.15 1.39
C LYS A 37 -5.93 12.20 0.30
N GLN A 38 -5.23 11.09 0.06
CA GLN A 38 -4.25 11.00 -1.03
C GLN A 38 -4.94 11.12 -2.40
N LEU A 39 -6.06 10.42 -2.61
CA LEU A 39 -6.84 10.48 -3.85
C LEU A 39 -7.40 11.89 -4.11
N GLN A 40 -7.88 12.58 -3.08
CA GLN A 40 -8.31 13.98 -3.19
C GLN A 40 -7.17 14.94 -3.59
N ARG A 41 -5.92 14.60 -3.26
CA ARG A 41 -4.72 15.36 -3.65
C ARG A 41 -4.21 15.01 -5.06
N GLY A 42 -4.93 14.17 -5.80
CA GLY A 42 -4.56 13.77 -7.15
C GLY A 42 -3.71 12.51 -7.24
N ALA A 43 -3.60 11.72 -6.15
CA ALA A 43 -3.00 10.40 -6.25
C ALA A 43 -3.80 9.51 -7.21
N LEU A 44 -3.09 8.66 -7.95
CA LEU A 44 -3.71 7.71 -8.87
C LEU A 44 -4.39 6.57 -8.10
N PRO A 45 -5.63 6.21 -8.45
CA PRO A 45 -6.24 4.96 -8.02
C PRO A 45 -5.43 3.75 -8.50
N ARG A 46 -5.36 2.72 -7.66
CA ARG A 46 -4.77 1.41 -7.99
C ARG A 46 -5.80 0.39 -8.47
N VAL A 47 -7.09 0.77 -8.45
CA VAL A 47 -8.21 -0.02 -8.96
C VAL A 47 -8.72 0.60 -10.26
N ASP A 48 -9.26 -0.25 -11.15
CA ASP A 48 -9.86 0.21 -12.41
C ASP A 48 -11.21 0.88 -12.12
N VAL A 49 -11.16 2.19 -11.86
CA VAL A 49 -12.32 3.05 -11.62
C VAL A 49 -12.02 4.45 -12.13
N ASP A 50 -13.07 5.14 -12.60
CA ASP A 50 -12.97 6.54 -12.98
C ASP A 50 -12.99 7.44 -11.72
N PRO A 51 -11.86 8.11 -11.37
CA PRO A 51 -11.76 8.91 -10.15
C PRO A 51 -12.63 10.18 -10.17
N ARG A 52 -13.14 10.59 -11.34
CA ARG A 52 -14.03 11.75 -11.46
C ARG A 52 -15.49 11.41 -11.15
N LYS A 53 -15.87 10.14 -11.28
CA LYS A 53 -17.25 9.67 -11.10
C LYS A 53 -17.52 9.08 -9.72
N ILE A 54 -16.48 8.55 -9.07
CA ILE A 54 -16.62 7.82 -7.81
C ILE A 54 -16.02 8.65 -6.68
N LYS A 55 -16.71 8.67 -5.52
CA LYS A 55 -16.21 9.33 -4.31
C LYS A 55 -14.87 8.71 -3.89
N PRO A 56 -13.85 9.51 -3.54
CA PRO A 56 -12.52 9.02 -3.15
C PRO A 56 -12.52 7.98 -2.02
N THR A 57 -13.42 8.12 -1.04
CA THR A 57 -13.59 7.13 0.04
C THR A 57 -14.05 5.77 -0.46
N ARG A 58 -14.87 5.70 -1.51
CA ARG A 58 -15.34 4.44 -2.09
C ARG A 58 -14.25 3.77 -2.94
N ILE A 59 -13.41 4.57 -3.58
CA ILE A 59 -12.20 4.08 -4.25
C ILE A 59 -11.25 3.48 -3.22
N ALA A 60 -10.93 4.21 -2.14
CA ALA A 60 -10.05 3.72 -1.08
C ALA A 60 -10.54 2.39 -0.49
N LEU A 61 -11.84 2.28 -0.17
CA LEU A 61 -12.40 1.03 0.34
C LEU A 61 -12.25 -0.14 -0.64
N LYS A 62 -12.49 0.10 -1.94
CA LYS A 62 -12.30 -0.90 -2.99
C LYS A 62 -10.83 -1.31 -3.13
N GLU A 63 -9.89 -0.36 -3.02
CA GLU A 63 -8.46 -0.67 -3.05
C GLU A 63 -8.02 -1.54 -1.85
N PHE A 64 -8.60 -1.33 -0.66
CA PHE A 64 -8.36 -2.19 0.50
C PHE A 64 -9.01 -3.57 0.36
N GLU A 65 -10.19 -3.67 -0.25
CA GLU A 65 -10.85 -4.97 -0.54
C GLU A 65 -10.06 -5.80 -1.55
N GLU A 66 -9.48 -5.15 -2.57
CA GLU A 66 -8.62 -5.79 -3.57
C GLU A 66 -7.16 -5.94 -3.12
N ARG A 67 -6.82 -5.57 -1.87
CA ARG A 67 -5.45 -5.64 -1.33
C ARG A 67 -4.41 -4.95 -2.21
N LYS A 68 -4.74 -3.77 -2.72
CA LYS A 68 -3.84 -2.95 -3.56
C LYS A 68 -3.20 -1.79 -2.81
N VAL A 69 -3.45 -1.65 -1.50
CA VAL A 69 -2.89 -0.56 -0.68
C VAL A 69 -1.86 -1.09 0.29
N ASN A 70 -0.60 -0.73 0.07
CA ASN A 70 0.50 -0.97 0.99
C ASN A 70 0.50 0.06 2.12
N PHE A 71 0.71 -0.41 3.35
CA PHE A 71 0.87 0.41 4.54
C PHE A 71 1.73 -0.35 5.56
N SER A 72 2.40 0.39 6.44
CA SER A 72 3.10 -0.12 7.62
C SER A 72 2.62 0.64 8.85
N PHE A 73 2.79 0.04 10.04
CA PHE A 73 2.45 0.66 11.30
C PHE A 73 3.73 0.97 12.07
N THR A 74 3.98 2.25 12.30
CA THR A 74 5.18 2.70 13.04
C THR A 74 5.24 2.12 14.45
N ASP A 75 4.09 1.95 15.11
CA ASP A 75 4.02 1.41 16.48
C ASP A 75 4.47 -0.06 16.60
N GLN A 76 4.38 -0.85 15.51
CA GLN A 76 4.81 -2.26 15.53
C GLN A 76 6.31 -2.42 15.23
N ASP A 77 6.90 -1.47 14.51
CA ASP A 77 8.32 -1.48 14.21
C ASP A 77 9.16 -1.11 15.44
N GLU A 78 8.63 -0.28 16.35
CA GLU A 78 9.32 0.09 17.61
C GLU A 78 9.38 -1.05 18.63
N GLU A 79 8.34 -1.90 18.72
CA GLU A 79 8.31 -3.03 19.66
C GLU A 79 9.18 -4.22 19.18
N ALA A 80 9.43 -4.33 17.87
CA ALA A 80 10.33 -5.33 17.29
C ALA A 80 11.82 -4.93 17.34
N ALA A 81 12.11 -3.64 17.56
CA ALA A 81 13.47 -3.10 17.65
C ALA A 81 13.99 -2.92 19.09
N ALA A 82 13.16 -3.22 20.10
CA ALA A 82 13.49 -3.16 21.53
C ALA A 82 13.69 -4.56 22.13
#